data_AF-A0A8D7ZYQ1-F1
#
_entry.id   AF-A0A8D7ZYQ1-F1
#
_cell.length_a   1.000
_cell.length_b   1.000
_cell.length_c   1.000
_cell.angle_alpha   90.00
_cell.angle_beta   90.00
_cell.angle_gamma   90.00
#
_symmetry.space_group_name_H-M   'P 1'
#
loop_
_entity.id
_entity.type
_entity.pdbx_description
1 polymer ?
#
loop_
_entity_poly.entity_id
_entity_poly.type
_entity_poly.pdbx_seq_one_letter_code
_entity_poly.pdbx_strand_id
1 'polypeptide(L)'
;MLCYEGRLSLYCFVSAIFSLALLWVFFDLGIFADPEWAGFWARVVLLAVYYLGLNVVIWLKFATKDYQVAVRATFLGAVFALGVVIFQAGAEEYRSFGVYGTLMAVFHYSEYLGIAFCNPKTLSPDSFILNHSI
;
A
#
# COMPACT_ATOMS: atom_id res chain seq x y z
N MET A 1 -1.37 17.04 -17.64
CA MET A 1 -0.11 16.61 -16.98
C MET A 1 -0.41 16.40 -15.50
N LEU A 2 0.10 15.33 -14.90
CA LEU A 2 -0.16 15.03 -13.49
C LEU A 2 0.51 16.07 -12.59
N CYS A 3 -0.23 16.60 -11.61
CA CYS A 3 0.30 17.56 -10.63
C CYS A 3 1.40 16.93 -9.75
N TYR A 4 2.09 17.75 -8.97
CA TYR A 4 3.17 17.28 -8.09
C TYR A 4 2.66 16.23 -7.09
N GLU A 5 1.56 16.52 -6.42
CA GLU A 5 0.93 15.66 -5.42
C GLU A 5 0.45 14.33 -6.03
N GLY A 6 -0.05 14.36 -7.27
CA GLY A 6 -0.41 13.14 -7.99
C GLY A 6 0.80 12.27 -8.36
N ARG A 7 1.93 12.88 -8.74
CA ARG A 7 3.17 12.13 -8.99
C ARG A 7 3.72 11.52 -7.71
N LEU A 8 3.72 12.29 -6.62
CA LEU A 8 4.13 11.81 -5.30
C LEU A 8 3.28 10.61 -4.86
N SER A 9 1.95 10.72 -4.94
CA SER A 9 1.06 9.61 -4.57
C SER A 9 1.28 8.37 -5.44
N LEU A 10 1.50 8.54 -6.75
CA LEU A 10 1.83 7.44 -7.66
C LEU A 10 3.12 6.73 -7.29
N TYR A 11 4.19 7.46 -7.02
CA TYR A 11 5.43 6.84 -6.59
C TYR A 11 5.28 6.10 -5.26
N CYS A 12 4.59 6.68 -4.27
CA CYS A 12 4.37 6.07 -2.96
C CYS A 12 3.48 4.81 -3.03
N PHE A 13 2.40 4.85 -3.81
CA PHE A 13 1.49 3.71 -4.01
C PHE A 13 2.19 2.55 -4.72
N VAL A 14 2.82 2.84 -5.87
CA VAL A 14 3.48 1.82 -6.69
C VAL A 14 4.70 1.24 -5.98
N SER A 15 5.52 2.06 -5.33
CA SER A 15 6.68 1.57 -4.57
C SER A 15 6.27 0.68 -3.39
N ALA A 16 5.18 0.99 -2.68
CA ALA A 16 4.66 0.14 -1.62
C ALA A 16 4.22 -1.24 -2.16
N ILE A 17 3.49 -1.26 -3.28
CA ILE A 17 3.07 -2.52 -3.93
C ILE A 17 4.29 -3.37 -4.30
N PHE A 18 5.22 -2.80 -5.06
CA PHE A 18 6.36 -3.55 -5.56
C PHE A 18 7.30 -4.01 -4.44
N SER A 19 7.58 -3.15 -3.46
CA SER A 19 8.49 -3.51 -2.37
C SER A 19 7.93 -4.62 -1.48
N LEU A 20 6.64 -4.58 -1.14
CA LEU A 20 6.00 -5.63 -0.34
C LEU A 20 5.83 -6.93 -1.13
N ALA A 21 5.45 -6.85 -2.42
CA ALA A 21 5.38 -8.03 -3.28
C ALA A 21 6.76 -8.67 -3.48
N LEU A 22 7.81 -7.87 -3.69
CA LEU A 22 9.18 -8.36 -3.82
C LEU A 22 9.66 -9.02 -2.53
N LEU A 23 9.36 -8.43 -1.38
CA LEU A 23 9.69 -9.00 -0.08
C LEU A 23 9.02 -10.36 0.13
N TRP A 24 7.75 -10.49 -0.28
CA TRP A 24 7.04 -11.77 -0.27
C TRP A 24 7.72 -12.81 -1.19
N VAL A 25 8.01 -12.44 -2.43
CA VAL A 25 8.65 -13.34 -3.42
C VAL A 25 10.04 -13.79 -2.95
N PHE A 26 10.86 -12.88 -2.42
CA PHE A 26 12.18 -13.24 -1.90
C PHE A 26 12.10 -14.20 -0.71
N PHE A 27 11.03 -14.11 0.08
CA PHE A 27 10.77 -15.07 1.14
C PHE A 27 10.39 -16.44 0.58
N ASP A 28 9.51 -16.50 -0.42
CA ASP A 28 9.11 -17.74 -1.09
C ASP A 28 10.30 -18.44 -1.79
N LEU A 29 11.26 -17.66 -2.29
CA LEU A 29 12.49 -18.17 -2.89
C LEU A 29 13.55 -18.60 -1.85
N GLY A 30 13.28 -18.46 -0.55
CA GLY A 30 14.22 -18.84 0.50
C GLY A 30 15.47 -17.96 0.60
N ILE A 31 15.44 -16.74 0.05
CA ILE A 31 16.61 -15.84 0.01
C ILE A 31 16.96 -15.32 1.42
N PHE A 32 15.95 -15.04 2.24
CA PHE A 32 16.15 -14.43 3.56
C PHE A 32 16.08 -15.42 4.73
N ALA A 33 15.29 -16.47 4.58
CA ALA A 33 15.11 -17.50 5.57
C ALA A 33 14.64 -18.77 4.88
N ASP A 34 15.01 -19.91 5.44
CA ASP A 34 14.63 -21.20 4.92
C ASP A 34 13.10 -21.36 5.00
N PRO A 35 12.37 -21.57 3.87
CA PRO A 35 10.90 -21.51 3.83
C PRO A 35 10.22 -22.49 4.78
N GLU A 36 10.88 -23.61 5.08
CA GLU A 36 10.39 -24.66 5.99
C GLU A 36 10.36 -24.20 7.46
N TRP A 37 11.30 -23.34 7.86
CA TRP A 37 11.42 -22.86 9.24
C TRP A 37 10.57 -21.62 9.50
N ALA A 38 10.27 -20.85 8.47
CA ALA A 38 9.51 -19.62 8.57
C ALA A 38 8.09 -19.77 8.01
N GLY A 39 7.20 -20.18 8.92
CA GLY A 39 5.77 -20.30 8.63
C GLY A 39 5.11 -18.98 8.24
N PHE A 40 3.87 -19.09 7.75
CA PHE A 40 3.05 -17.97 7.27
C PHE A 40 3.06 -16.73 8.18
N TRP A 41 2.90 -16.92 9.49
CA TRP A 41 2.86 -15.83 10.46
C TRP A 41 4.17 -15.04 10.56
N ALA A 42 5.33 -15.69 10.40
CA ALA A 42 6.62 -14.99 10.38
C ALA A 42 6.71 -14.03 9.19
N ARG A 43 6.17 -14.44 8.04
CA ARG A 43 6.12 -13.64 6.81
C ARG A 43 5.20 -12.44 6.98
N VAL A 44 4.02 -12.65 7.55
CA VAL A 44 3.07 -11.57 7.87
C VAL A 44 3.71 -10.54 8.82
N VAL A 45 4.39 -10.99 9.87
CA VAL A 45 5.11 -10.10 10.80
C VAL A 45 6.19 -9.32 10.08
N LEU A 46 6.97 -9.96 9.20
CA LEU A 46 8.00 -9.29 8.42
C LEU A 46 7.42 -8.20 7.50
N LEU A 47 6.33 -8.48 6.79
CA LEU A 47 5.62 -7.49 5.97
C LEU A 47 5.12 -6.31 6.81
N ALA A 48 4.58 -6.59 8.00
CA ALA A 48 4.09 -5.56 8.92
C ALA A 48 5.25 -4.67 9.43
N VAL A 49 6.36 -5.28 9.85
CA VAL A 49 7.57 -4.56 10.28
C VAL A 49 8.13 -3.71 9.14
N TYR A 50 8.18 -4.25 7.92
CA TYR A 50 8.64 -3.51 6.75
C TYR A 50 7.74 -2.30 6.47
N TYR A 51 6.41 -2.47 6.51
CA TYR A 51 5.46 -1.38 6.35
C TYR A 51 5.62 -0.30 7.44
N LEU A 52 5.81 -0.68 8.70
CA LEU A 52 6.10 0.27 9.77
C LEU A 52 7.39 1.05 9.49
N GLY A 53 8.44 0.37 9.02
CA GLY A 53 9.67 1.00 8.56
C GLY A 53 9.45 2.01 7.44
N LEU A 54 8.63 1.68 6.43
CA LEU A 54 8.27 2.63 5.37
C LEU A 54 7.59 3.89 5.93
N ASN A 55 6.70 3.75 6.92
CA ASN A 55 6.04 4.89 7.55
C ASN A 55 7.03 5.79 8.30
N VAL A 56 8.01 5.20 8.99
CA VAL A 56 9.08 5.96 9.64
C VAL A 56 9.91 6.74 8.60
N VAL A 57 10.28 6.10 7.49
CA VAL A 57 11.02 6.76 6.40
C VAL A 57 10.21 7.91 5.79
N ILE A 58 8.91 7.72 5.56
CA ILE A 58 8.01 8.75 5.03
C ILE A 58 7.90 9.92 6.01
N TRP A 59 7.75 9.63 7.30
CA TRP A 59 7.67 10.65 8.35
C TRP A 59 8.95 11.50 8.43
N LEU A 60 10.12 10.88 8.32
CA LEU A 60 11.41 11.59 8.34
C LEU A 60 11.66 12.42 7.07
N LYS A 61 11.14 11.98 5.92
CA LYS A 61 11.47 12.56 4.61
C LYS A 61 10.57 13.73 4.21
N PHE A 62 9.29 13.71 4.57
CA PHE A 62 8.30 14.63 4.01
C PHE A 62 7.79 15.65 5.03
N ALA A 63 7.61 16.89 4.57
CA ALA A 63 6.92 17.93 5.33
C ALA A 63 5.42 17.59 5.49
N THR A 64 4.74 18.24 6.45
CA THR A 64 3.36 17.89 6.84
C THR A 64 2.38 17.75 5.68
N LYS A 65 2.43 18.62 4.67
CA LYS A 65 1.53 18.54 3.49
C LYS A 65 1.78 17.27 2.67
N ASP A 66 3.04 17.04 2.29
CA ASP A 66 3.43 15.92 1.42
C ASP A 66 3.37 14.58 2.16
N TYR A 67 3.65 14.60 3.47
CA TYR A 67 3.53 13.46 4.36
C TYR A 67 2.12 12.84 4.32
N GLN A 68 1.09 13.67 4.38
CA GLN A 68 -0.31 13.20 4.38
C GLN A 68 -0.67 12.48 3.08
N VAL A 69 -0.12 12.92 1.95
CA VAL A 69 -0.30 12.25 0.65
C VAL A 69 0.49 10.95 0.59
N ALA A 70 1.77 11.01 0.96
CA ALA A 70 2.68 9.87 0.90
C ALA A 70 2.19 8.71 1.78
N VAL A 71 1.81 8.98 3.04
CA VAL A 71 1.41 7.95 4.00
C VAL A 71 0.12 7.24 3.57
N ARG A 72 -0.88 7.97 3.04
CA ARG A 72 -2.14 7.40 2.54
C ARG A 72 -1.94 6.58 1.28
N ALA A 73 -1.15 7.09 0.34
CA ALA A 73 -0.82 6.37 -0.88
C ALA A 73 -0.05 5.07 -0.58
N THR A 74 0.94 5.13 0.32
CA THR A 74 1.69 3.95 0.76
C THR A 74 0.81 2.96 1.54
N PHE A 75 -0.10 3.43 2.39
CA PHE A 75 -1.10 2.58 3.06
C PHE A 75 -1.97 1.83 2.04
N LEU A 76 -2.56 2.53 1.07
CA LEU A 76 -3.38 1.91 0.03
C LEU A 76 -2.59 0.91 -0.81
N GLY A 77 -1.34 1.23 -1.17
CA GLY A 77 -0.46 0.30 -1.87
C GLY A 77 -0.14 -0.95 -1.04
N ALA A 78 0.04 -0.79 0.27
CA ALA A 78 0.25 -1.91 1.18
C ALA A 78 -1.00 -2.80 1.32
N VAL A 79 -2.20 -2.20 1.45
CA VAL A 79 -3.47 -2.93 1.49
C VAL A 79 -3.69 -3.71 0.18
N PHE A 80 -3.37 -3.10 -0.96
CA PHE A 80 -3.41 -3.78 -2.26
C PHE A 80 -2.49 -5.00 -2.29
N ALA A 81 -1.21 -4.84 -1.94
CA ALA A 81 -0.25 -5.94 -1.95
C ALA A 81 -0.65 -7.06 -0.98
N LEU A 82 -1.12 -6.70 0.21
CA LEU A 82 -1.60 -7.67 1.20
C LEU A 82 -2.85 -8.40 0.71
N GLY A 83 -3.79 -7.71 0.07
CA GLY A 83 -4.98 -8.33 -0.52
C GLY A 83 -4.64 -9.40 -1.56
N VAL A 84 -3.65 -9.13 -2.41
CA VAL A 84 -3.12 -10.09 -3.38
C VAL A 84 -2.46 -11.29 -2.68
N VAL A 85 -1.65 -11.06 -1.65
CA VAL A 85 -1.02 -12.14 -0.85
C VAL A 85 -2.06 -13.03 -0.18
N ILE A 86 -3.08 -12.43 0.45
CA ILE A 86 -4.17 -13.19 1.10
C ILE A 86 -4.94 -14.03 0.09
N PHE A 87 -5.22 -13.48 -1.09
CA PHE A 87 -5.91 -14.23 -2.14
C PHE A 87 -5.10 -15.43 -2.63
N GLN A 88 -3.78 -15.29 -2.78
CA GLN A 88 -2.91 -16.35 -3.31
C GLN A 88 -2.52 -17.39 -2.26
N ALA A 89 -2.11 -16.95 -1.07
CA ALA A 89 -1.47 -17.77 -0.04
C ALA A 89 -2.32 -17.96 1.24
N GLY A 90 -3.42 -17.23 1.38
CA GLY A 90 -4.34 -17.38 2.51
C GLY A 90 -5.20 -18.64 2.41
N ALA A 91 -5.78 -19.03 3.56
CA ALA A 91 -6.80 -20.09 3.59
C ALA A 91 -8.02 -19.68 2.76
N GLU A 92 -8.76 -20.67 2.26
CA GLU A 92 -9.84 -20.47 1.29
C GLU A 92 -10.91 -19.51 1.80
N GLU A 93 -11.27 -19.62 3.08
CA GLU A 93 -12.21 -18.72 3.77
C GLU A 93 -11.82 -17.24 3.75
N TYR A 94 -10.53 -16.90 3.59
CA TYR A 94 -10.04 -15.51 3.57
C TYR A 94 -9.80 -14.95 2.16
N ARG A 95 -9.88 -15.77 1.11
CA ARG A 95 -9.57 -15.31 -0.25
C ARG A 95 -10.48 -14.16 -0.70
N SER A 96 -11.77 -14.25 -0.41
CA SER A 96 -12.73 -13.18 -0.68
C SER A 96 -12.38 -11.87 0.02
N PHE A 97 -11.82 -11.95 1.23
CA PHE A 97 -11.33 -10.77 1.96
C PHE A 97 -10.13 -10.13 1.28
N GLY A 98 -9.21 -10.94 0.72
CA GLY A 98 -8.10 -10.45 -0.09
C GLY A 98 -8.56 -9.68 -1.34
N VAL A 99 -9.55 -10.21 -2.06
CA VAL A 99 -10.16 -9.53 -3.21
C VAL A 99 -10.81 -8.22 -2.79
N TYR A 100 -11.60 -8.24 -1.71
CA TYR A 100 -12.24 -7.05 -1.15
C TYR A 100 -11.21 -5.96 -0.82
N GLY A 101 -10.15 -6.29 -0.09
CA GLY A 101 -9.10 -5.32 0.28
C GLY A 101 -8.41 -4.73 -0.95
N THR A 102 -8.13 -5.57 -1.96
CA THR A 102 -7.52 -5.12 -3.23
C THR A 102 -8.43 -4.11 -3.96
N LEU A 103 -9.73 -4.41 -4.07
CA LEU A 103 -10.69 -3.53 -4.74
C LEU A 103 -10.90 -2.22 -3.98
N MET A 104 -11.01 -2.26 -2.65
CA MET A 104 -11.10 -1.05 -1.82
C MET A 104 -9.85 -0.18 -2.01
N ALA A 105 -8.66 -0.78 -2.02
CA ALA A 105 -7.42 -0.04 -2.22
C ALA A 105 -7.37 0.68 -3.58
N VAL A 106 -7.76 -0.03 -4.66
CA VAL A 106 -7.83 0.55 -6.01
C VAL A 106 -8.86 1.67 -6.08
N PHE A 107 -10.05 1.46 -5.51
CA PHE A 107 -11.12 2.46 -5.52
C PHE A 107 -10.64 3.78 -4.92
N HIS A 108 -10.18 3.77 -3.66
CA HIS A 108 -9.72 4.96 -2.96
C HIS A 108 -8.51 5.63 -3.62
N TYR A 109 -7.57 4.83 -4.13
CA TYR A 109 -6.38 5.39 -4.76
C TYR A 109 -6.70 6.00 -6.14
N SER A 110 -7.52 5.31 -6.93
CA SER A 110 -7.89 5.76 -8.28
C SER A 110 -8.72 7.05 -8.25
N GLU A 111 -9.53 7.26 -7.22
CA GLU A 111 -10.28 8.50 -7.01
C GLU A 111 -9.34 9.70 -6.79
N TYR A 112 -8.40 9.58 -5.85
CA TYR A 112 -7.38 10.61 -5.63
C TYR A 112 -6.58 10.90 -6.91
N LEU A 113 -6.13 9.84 -7.61
CA LEU A 113 -5.34 9.99 -8.84
C LEU A 113 -6.18 10.61 -9.97
N GLY A 114 -7.46 10.27 -10.06
CA GLY A 114 -8.41 10.83 -11.02
C GLY A 114 -8.59 12.34 -10.82
N ILE A 115 -8.78 12.79 -9.57
CA ILE A 115 -8.86 14.22 -9.24
C ILE A 115 -7.52 14.91 -9.53
N ALA A 116 -6.40 14.28 -9.20
CA ALA A 116 -5.07 14.82 -9.47
C ALA A 116 -4.79 15.02 -10.97
N PHE A 117 -5.42 14.21 -11.83
CA PHE A 117 -5.33 14.32 -13.29
C PHE A 117 -6.34 15.32 -13.88
N CYS A 118 -7.60 15.26 -13.45
CA CYS A 118 -8.70 16.00 -14.04
C CYS A 118 -8.92 17.40 -13.43
N ASN A 119 -8.73 17.56 -12.12
CA ASN A 119 -8.98 18.81 -11.41
C ASN A 119 -7.99 19.02 -10.24
N PRO A 120 -6.70 19.28 -10.51
CA PRO A 120 -5.67 19.39 -9.48
C PRO A 120 -5.89 20.57 -8.51
N LYS A 121 -6.72 21.55 -8.86
CA LYS A 121 -7.00 22.72 -8.02
C LYS A 121 -7.82 22.39 -6.77
N THR A 122 -8.60 21.32 -6.81
CA THR A 122 -9.43 20.86 -5.68
C THR A 122 -8.82 19.68 -4.93
N LEU A 123 -7.62 19.24 -5.31
CA LEU A 123 -6.98 18.07 -4.74
C LEU A 123 -6.58 18.32 -3.29
N SER A 124 -6.99 17.43 -2.39
CA SER A 124 -6.61 17.45 -0.98
C SER A 124 -6.39 16.02 -0.46
N PRO A 125 -5.80 15.84 0.73
CA PRO A 125 -5.71 14.51 1.35
C PRO A 125 -7.08 13.84 1.60
N ASP A 126 -8.17 14.60 1.65
CA ASP A 126 -9.52 14.06 1.79
C ASP A 126 -10.02 13.44 0.47
N SER A 127 -9.38 13.75 -0.66
CA SER A 127 -9.70 13.16 -1.98
C SER A 127 -9.37 11.66 -2.06
N PHE A 128 -8.67 11.07 -1.09
CA PHE A 128 -8.57 9.61 -0.97
C PHE A 128 -9.86 8.97 -0.45
N ILE A 129 -10.75 9.78 0.15
CA ILE A 129 -12.02 9.37 0.74
C ILE A 129 -11.84 8.22 1.74
N LEU A 130 -10.82 8.31 2.58
CA LEU A 130 -10.60 7.33 3.67
C LEU A 130 -11.46 7.63 4.89
N ASN A 131 -11.81 8.90 5.07
CA ASN A 131 -12.68 9.36 6.16
C ASN A 131 -14.11 9.39 5.63
N HIS A 132 -14.94 8.44 6.07
CA HIS A 132 -16.35 8.33 5.66
C HIS A 132 -17.34 8.89 6.68
N SER A 133 -16.87 9.36 7.84
CA SER A 133 -17.69 10.00 8.87
C SER A 133 -16.94 11.19 9.44
N ILE A 134 -17.69 12.26 9.70
CA ILE A 134 -17.31 13.37 10.58
C ILE A 134 -17.66 12.98 12.01
#